data_AF-X1K176-F1
#
_entry.id   AF-X1K176-F1
#
_cell.length_a   1.000
_cell.length_b   1.000
_cell.length_c   1.000
_cell.angle_alpha   90.00
_cell.angle_beta   90.00
_cell.angle_gamma   90.00
#
_symmetry.space_group_name_H-M   'P 1'
#
loop_
_entity.id
_entity.type
_entity.pdbx_description
1 polymer ?
#
loop_
_entity_poly.entity_id
_entity_poly.type
_entity_poly.pdbx_seq_one_letter_code
_entity_poly.pdbx_strand_id
1 'polypeptide(L)'
;EGKMSEKLREGWWMPARSRKFHYFVEGRALCGGWMFPDYNNLSPDTGNVERGPDDCAGCFKKLVKLRASRASDKGGIKNNVP
;
A
#
# COMPACT_ATOMS: atom_id res chain seq x y z
N GLU A 1 22.19 -12.47 11.05
CA GLU A 1 21.16 -11.42 11.26
C GLU A 1 20.83 -10.70 9.93
N GLY A 2 20.05 -11.34 9.07
CA GLY A 2 19.64 -10.75 7.79
C GLY A 2 18.70 -9.58 8.04
N LYS A 3 19.10 -8.37 7.63
CA LYS A 3 18.24 -7.19 7.54
C LYS A 3 16.97 -7.61 6.79
N MET A 4 15.87 -7.83 7.50
CA MET A 4 14.55 -7.74 6.90
C MET A 4 14.49 -6.32 6.37
N SER A 5 14.73 -6.18 5.08
CA SER A 5 14.40 -5.00 4.30
C SER A 5 13.11 -4.45 4.88
N GLU A 6 13.16 -3.18 5.26
CA GLU A 6 12.11 -2.31 5.78
C GLU A 6 10.94 -2.26 4.77
N LYS A 7 10.34 -3.44 4.53
CA LYS A 7 9.18 -3.64 3.69
C LYS A 7 8.12 -2.90 4.45
N LEU A 8 7.79 -1.72 3.91
CA LEU A 8 6.69 -0.89 4.33
C LEU A 8 5.57 -1.77 4.85
N ARG A 9 5.19 -1.54 6.10
CA ARG A 9 4.09 -2.22 6.77
C ARG A 9 2.78 -1.76 6.13
N GLU A 10 2.51 -2.29 4.95
CA GLU A 10 1.38 -1.91 4.09
C GLU A 10 0.58 -3.13 3.63
N GLY A 11 -0.71 -2.93 3.40
CA GLY A 11 -1.61 -4.00 2.98
C GLY A 11 -3.08 -3.66 3.17
N TRP A 12 -3.94 -4.60 2.79
CA TRP A 12 -5.38 -4.46 2.88
C TRP A 12 -5.90 -4.98 4.22
N TRP A 13 -6.81 -4.23 4.83
CA TRP A 13 -7.54 -4.69 6.01
C TRP A 13 -8.96 -4.13 6.00
N MET A 14 -9.91 -4.92 6.49
CA MET A 14 -11.29 -4.49 6.66
C MET A 14 -11.55 -4.18 8.14
N PRO A 15 -11.67 -2.90 8.52
CA PRO A 15 -12.10 -2.54 9.86
C PRO A 15 -13.43 -3.18 10.21
N ALA A 16 -13.60 -3.63 11.46
CA ALA A 16 -14.79 -4.38 11.90
C ALA A 16 -16.14 -3.68 11.65
N ARG A 17 -16.14 -2.34 11.51
CA ARG A 17 -17.34 -1.53 11.18
C ARG A 17 -17.40 -1.04 9.73
N SER A 18 -16.40 -1.35 8.92
CA SER A 18 -16.33 -0.96 7.52
C SER A 18 -16.94 -2.06 6.64
N ARG A 19 -17.75 -1.66 5.66
CA ARG A 19 -18.23 -2.56 4.60
C ARG A 19 -17.24 -2.69 3.43
N LYS A 20 -16.03 -2.16 3.60
CA LYS A 20 -15.00 -2.04 2.56
C LYS A 20 -13.61 -2.33 3.11
N PHE A 21 -12.77 -2.96 2.31
CA PHE A 21 -11.34 -3.10 2.52
C PHE A 21 -10.65 -1.75 2.32
N HIS A 22 -9.76 -1.40 3.24
CA HIS A 22 -8.92 -0.20 3.16
C HIS A 22 -7.46 -0.61 3.07
N TYR A 23 -6.70 0.12 2.25
CA TYR A 23 -5.27 -0.09 2.13
C TYR A 23 -4.55 0.79 3.14
N PHE A 24 -3.78 0.18 4.04
CA PHE A 24 -3.00 0.86 5.06
C PHE A 24 -1.55 0.96 4.62
N VAL A 25 -0.93 2.10 4.90
CA VAL A 25 0.51 2.34 4.79
C VAL A 25 0.93 2.98 6.10
N GLU A 26 1.84 2.34 6.82
CA GLU A 26 2.30 2.83 8.12
C GLU A 26 1.12 3.20 9.05
N GLY A 27 0.09 2.33 9.02
CA GLY A 27 -0.95 2.32 10.04
C GLY A 27 -2.02 3.36 9.78
N ARG A 28 -1.96 4.03 8.63
CA ARG A 28 -2.99 4.94 8.15
C ARG A 28 -3.56 4.42 6.84
N ALA A 29 -4.88 4.35 6.76
CA ALA A 29 -5.55 4.06 5.51
C ALA A 29 -5.30 5.19 4.51
N LEU A 30 -5.03 4.84 3.25
CA LEU A 30 -4.79 5.83 2.20
C LEU A 30 -5.95 6.81 2.06
N CYS A 31 -7.20 6.37 2.25
CA CYS A 31 -8.36 7.25 2.23
C CYS A 31 -8.33 8.33 3.32
N GLY A 32 -7.58 8.13 4.40
CA GLY A 32 -7.50 9.02 5.56
C GLY A 32 -8.61 8.81 6.59
N GLY A 33 -9.54 7.89 6.33
CA GLY A 33 -10.70 7.64 7.21
C GLY A 33 -10.43 6.63 8.34
N TRP A 34 -9.32 5.91 8.29
CA TRP A 34 -9.00 4.86 9.27
C TRP A 34 -7.54 4.90 9.68
N MET A 35 -7.30 4.62 10.95
CA MET A 35 -5.98 4.40 11.53
C MET A 35 -5.99 3.03 12.20
N PHE A 36 -4.97 2.24 11.95
CA PHE A 36 -4.82 0.90 12.50
C PHE A 36 -3.36 0.71 12.94
N PRO A 37 -3.09 0.70 14.25
CA PRO A 37 -1.73 0.57 14.78
C PRO A 37 -1.18 -0.85 14.68
N ASP A 38 -2.00 -1.84 14.33
CA ASP A 38 -1.61 -3.25 14.33
C ASP A 38 -1.32 -3.77 12.91
N TYR A 39 -0.10 -3.54 12.46
CA TYR A 39 0.35 -3.85 11.10
C TYR A 39 0.46 -5.34 10.77
N ASN A 40 0.42 -6.21 11.79
CA ASN A 40 0.68 -7.64 11.64
C ASN A 40 -0.51 -8.39 11.03
N ASN A 41 -1.70 -7.78 11.04
CA ASN A 41 -2.93 -8.37 10.52
C ASN A 41 -3.32 -7.81 9.13
N LEU A 42 -2.40 -7.12 8.45
CA LEU A 42 -2.62 -6.64 7.09
C LEU A 42 -2.51 -7.80 6.10
N SER A 43 -3.51 -7.93 5.24
CA SER A 43 -3.44 -8.85 4.10
C SER A 43 -2.43 -8.29 3.09
N PRO A 44 -1.46 -9.09 2.63
CA PRO A 44 -0.41 -8.61 1.73
C PRO A 44 -1.01 -8.07 0.43
N ASP A 45 -0.40 -7.02 -0.10
CA ASP A 45 -0.77 -6.50 -1.40
C ASP A 45 -0.37 -7.48 -2.51
N THR A 46 -1.34 -7.97 -3.26
CA THR A 46 -1.10 -8.89 -4.40
C THR A 46 -0.69 -8.17 -5.67
N GLY A 47 -0.64 -6.83 -5.66
CA GLY A 47 -0.35 -6.03 -6.85
C GLY A 47 -1.53 -5.92 -7.82
N ASN A 48 -2.74 -6.29 -7.41
CA ASN A 48 -3.93 -6.20 -8.25
C ASN A 48 -4.11 -4.78 -8.80
N VAL A 49 -4.22 -4.69 -10.12
CA VAL A 49 -4.44 -3.45 -10.90
C VAL A 49 -5.91 -3.11 -11.08
N GLU A 50 -6.80 -3.99 -10.64
CA GLU A 50 -8.25 -3.79 -10.67
C GLU A 50 -8.81 -3.67 -9.26
N ARG A 51 -9.83 -2.82 -9.09
CA ARG A 51 -10.51 -2.58 -7.82
C ARG A 51 -11.58 -3.64 -7.60
N GLY A 52 -11.50 -4.40 -6.51
CA GLY A 52 -12.58 -5.28 -6.08
C GLY A 52 -13.85 -4.50 -5.69
N PRO A 53 -15.04 -5.13 -5.76
CA PRO A 53 -16.30 -4.49 -5.35
C PRO A 53 -16.27 -4.04 -3.88
N ASP A 54 -15.52 -4.75 -3.04
CA ASP A 54 -15.36 -4.49 -1.62
C ASP A 54 -14.18 -3.59 -1.28
N ASP A 55 -13.39 -3.16 -2.26
CA ASP A 55 -12.28 -2.25 -2.01
C ASP A 55 -12.76 -0.80 -1.93
N CYS A 56 -12.24 -0.06 -0.96
CA CYS A 56 -12.44 1.37 -0.87
C CYS A 56 -11.86 2.06 -2.12
N ALA A 57 -12.73 2.68 -2.92
CA ALA A 57 -12.34 3.39 -4.13
C ALA A 57 -11.30 4.51 -3.87
N GLY A 58 -11.38 5.18 -2.72
CA GLY A 58 -10.43 6.20 -2.32
C GLY A 58 -9.04 5.64 -2.02
N CYS A 59 -8.97 4.50 -1.34
CA CYS A 59 -7.71 3.78 -1.10
C CYS A 59 -7.11 3.30 -2.43
N PHE A 60 -7.91 2.67 -3.27
CA PHE A 60 -7.47 2.15 -4.56
C PHE A 60 -6.90 3.24 -5.49
N LYS A 61 -7.62 4.36 -5.64
CA LYS A 61 -7.15 5.50 -6.48
C LYS A 61 -5.81 6.06 -6.00
N LYS A 62 -5.61 6.14 -4.68
CA LYS A 62 -4.34 6.60 -4.08
C LYS A 62 -3.25 5.54 -4.21
N LEU A 63 -3.59 4.26 -4.09
CA LEU A 63 -2.65 3.14 -4.27
C LEU A 63 -2.09 3.08 -5.69
N VAL A 64 -2.95 3.25 -6.71
CA VAL A 64 -2.51 3.31 -8.11
C VAL A 64 -1.52 4.45 -8.33
N LYS A 65 -1.79 5.65 -7.79
CA LYS A 65 -0.87 6.79 -7.85
C LYS A 65 0.45 6.52 -7.12
N LEU A 66 0.38 5.96 -5.91
CA LEU A 66 1.55 5.59 -5.10
C LEU A 66 2.45 4.61 -5.86
N ARG A 67 1.85 3.59 -6.49
CA ARG A 67 2.57 2.61 -7.32
C ARG A 67 3.20 3.25 -8.55
N ALA A 68 2.49 4.14 -9.24
CA ALA A 68 3.04 4.87 -10.38
C ALA A 68 4.26 5.72 -9.95
N SER A 69 4.18 6.44 -8.84
CA SER A 69 5.30 7.22 -8.31
C SER A 69 6.49 6.34 -7.90
N ARG A 70 6.25 5.20 -7.23
CA ARG A 70 7.31 4.24 -6.85
C ARG A 70 7.96 3.57 -8.07
N ALA A 71 7.20 3.33 -9.14
CA ALA A 71 7.75 2.79 -10.38
C ALA A 71 8.66 3.80 -11.08
N SER A 72 8.31 5.08 -11.07
CA SER A 72 9.15 6.15 -11.63
C SER A 72 10.46 6.34 -10.86
N ASP A 73 10.45 6.18 -9.54
CA ASP A 73 11.64 6.32 -8.70
C ASP A 73 12.71 5.24 -8.98
N LYS A 74 12.29 3.99 -9.27
CA LYS A 74 13.20 2.90 -9.65
C LYS A 74 13.84 3.04 -11.04
N GLY A 75 13.43 4.00 -11.86
CA GLY A 75 14.03 4.28 -13.17
C GLY A 75 15.25 5.22 -13.13
N GLY A 76 15.63 5.72 -11.96
CA GLY A 76 16.62 6.79 -11.79
C GLY A 76 18.09 6.37 -11.65
N ILE A 77 18.49 5.13 -11.91
CA ILE A 77 19.91 4.74 -11.95
C ILE A 77 20.46 5.07 -13.35
N LYS A 78 20.73 6.36 -13.57
CA LYS A 78 21.58 6.82 -14.67
C LYS A 78 22.99 6.32 -14.41
N ASN A 79 23.38 5.23 -15.08
CA ASN A 79 24.74 4.72 -15.13
C ASN A 79 25.66 5.83 -15.66
N ASN A 80 26.54 6.33 -14.80
CA ASN A 80 27.68 7.14 -15.20
C ASN A 80 28.80 6.14 -15.56
N VAL A 81 29.06 5.98 -16.86
CA VAL A 81 30.20 5.23 -17.38
C VAL A 81 31.36 6.23 -17.53
N PRO A 82 32.57 5.93 -17.00
CA PRO A 82 33.75 6.77 -17.17
C PRO A 82 34.25 6.83 -18.62
#